data_AF-A0A969YHN2-F1
#
_entry.id   AF-A0A969YHN2-F1
#
_cell.length_a   1.000
_cell.length_b   1.000
_cell.length_c   1.000
_cell.angle_alpha   90.00
_cell.angle_beta   90.00
_cell.angle_gamma   90.00
#
_symmetry.space_group_name_H-M   'P 1'
#
loop_
_entity.id
_entity.type
_entity.pdbx_description
1 polymer ?
#
loop_
_entity_poly.entity_id
_entity_poly.type
_entity_poly.pdbx_seq_one_letter_code
_entity_poly.pdbx_strand_id
1 'polypeptide(L)'
;MEDKRYHSVRLDPEKCKGCTNCLKRCPTEAIRVRAGRAHIIDERCIDCGECIRVCEYHAKYAQTDPLATINRFKYKIALPAPSLYGQFKKLANASQILEGLLHMGFDDVFEVAAGADIVTRAIRERMRGMSTDEFPLISSACPAITRLIQVRFPELISHIVDVRQPMEVAAMVAKREFCQKRGVAESEVGCFFITPCAAKMTAIRNPIGQEKSAVDGAISMLEIYGLLAGHLKNYPSELTLSKATSYGVGWANNGGEAVAVCPENSMAVDGIENVIRVLEEIENNKLRDLVFFEGAACTGGCVGGPLTFENGYIARGSIRALMKNSDLRHPDEVVKASYLTKYALQTTKKITPNSAMKLDDDIVEAMRKMEQLESIVKSLPGYDCGSCGSPTCRTFAEDIVRGHATKMDCIHILKDQLKIMAQKMVELAKTTRE
;
A
#
# COMPACT_ATOMS: atom_id res chain seq x y z
N MET A 1 -27.24 -4.25 -1.55
CA MET A 1 -25.98 -4.68 -0.92
C MET A 1 -24.88 -3.91 -1.63
N GLU A 2 -24.41 -2.82 -1.04
CA GLU A 2 -23.26 -2.08 -1.59
C GLU A 2 -22.08 -3.04 -1.70
N ASP A 3 -21.42 -2.98 -2.85
CA ASP A 3 -20.30 -3.84 -3.22
C ASP A 3 -19.12 -3.54 -2.29
N LYS A 4 -19.06 -4.22 -1.14
CA LYS A 4 -18.03 -4.01 -0.13
C LYS A 4 -16.67 -4.32 -0.76
N ARG A 5 -15.90 -3.26 -0.99
CA ARG A 5 -14.53 -3.31 -1.46
C ARG A 5 -13.73 -4.35 -0.66
N TYR A 6 -13.04 -5.25 -1.36
CA TYR A 6 -12.11 -6.17 -0.72
C TYR A 6 -10.97 -5.37 -0.06
N HIS A 7 -10.60 -5.74 1.17
CA HIS A 7 -9.43 -5.22 1.88
C HIS A 7 -8.57 -6.38 2.38
N SER A 8 -7.27 -6.18 2.45
CA SER A 8 -6.33 -7.21 2.89
C SER A 8 -5.93 -7.00 4.35
N VAL A 9 -5.98 -5.78 4.86
CA VAL A 9 -5.71 -5.51 6.27
C VAL A 9 -6.96 -5.88 7.09
N ARG A 10 -6.80 -6.85 8.00
CA ARG A 10 -7.86 -7.41 8.83
C ARG A 10 -7.55 -7.28 10.32
N LEU A 11 -8.57 -7.54 11.14
CA LEU A 11 -8.49 -7.56 12.58
C LEU A 11 -8.90 -8.94 13.10
N ASP A 12 -8.11 -9.46 14.04
CA ASP A 12 -8.49 -10.54 14.95
C ASP A 12 -9.11 -9.89 16.20
N PRO A 13 -10.45 -9.97 16.37
CA PRO A 13 -11.12 -9.35 17.49
C PRO A 13 -10.64 -9.89 18.83
N GLU A 14 -10.28 -11.17 18.93
CA GLU A 14 -9.92 -11.81 20.20
C GLU A 14 -8.63 -11.21 20.77
N LYS A 15 -7.65 -10.95 19.90
CA LYS A 15 -6.37 -10.35 20.29
C LYS A 15 -6.45 -8.84 20.59
N CYS A 16 -7.45 -8.13 20.06
CA CYS A 16 -7.47 -6.67 20.10
C CYS A 16 -7.82 -6.10 21.49
N LYS A 17 -6.88 -5.48 22.21
CA LYS A 17 -7.16 -4.89 23.54
C LYS A 17 -7.75 -3.47 23.53
N GLY A 18 -8.13 -2.94 22.37
CA GLY A 18 -8.70 -1.58 22.28
C GLY A 18 -7.74 -0.45 22.69
N CYS A 19 -6.42 -0.68 22.67
CA CYS A 19 -5.41 0.24 23.21
C CYS A 19 -5.22 1.56 22.45
N THR A 20 -5.97 1.81 21.37
CA THR A 20 -5.93 3.03 20.55
C THR A 20 -4.62 3.32 19.78
N ASN A 21 -3.58 2.49 19.86
CA ASN A 21 -2.34 2.81 19.13
C ASN A 21 -2.52 2.87 17.60
N CYS A 22 -3.26 1.89 17.05
CA CYS A 22 -3.52 1.81 15.62
C CYS A 22 -4.37 2.97 15.07
N LEU A 23 -5.28 3.54 15.86
CA LEU A 23 -6.14 4.63 15.39
C LEU A 23 -5.35 5.92 15.20
N LYS A 24 -4.38 6.20 16.08
CA LYS A 24 -3.52 7.40 16.01
C LYS A 24 -2.56 7.40 14.83
N ARG A 25 -2.25 6.21 14.30
CA ARG A 25 -1.28 6.01 13.21
C ARG A 25 -1.94 5.79 11.85
N CYS A 26 -3.27 5.77 11.79
CA CYS A 26 -3.97 5.54 10.53
C CYS A 26 -3.95 6.81 9.67
N PRO A 27 -3.30 6.81 8.49
CA PRO A 27 -3.07 8.01 7.68
C PRO A 27 -4.34 8.61 7.06
N THR A 28 -5.40 7.80 6.98
CA THR A 28 -6.72 8.17 6.45
C THR A 28 -7.79 8.13 7.52
N GLU A 29 -7.39 8.06 8.80
CA GLU A 29 -8.30 8.05 9.95
C GLU A 29 -9.38 6.95 9.81
N ALA A 30 -9.03 5.81 9.21
CA ALA A 30 -9.96 4.72 8.92
C ALA A 30 -10.29 3.85 10.13
N ILE A 31 -9.64 4.06 11.28
CA ILE A 31 -9.82 3.21 12.46
C ILE A 31 -10.61 3.96 13.54
N ARG A 32 -11.61 3.28 14.08
CA ARG A 32 -12.30 3.67 15.33
C ARG A 32 -12.08 2.59 16.38
N VAL A 33 -12.17 2.95 17.66
CA VAL A 33 -12.26 1.99 18.76
C VAL A 33 -13.61 2.20 19.44
N ARG A 34 -14.42 1.15 19.49
CA ARG A 34 -15.75 1.14 20.10
C ARG A 34 -15.94 -0.17 20.85
N ALA A 35 -16.63 -0.13 21.98
CA ALA A 35 -16.84 -1.30 22.84
C ALA A 35 -15.54 -2.10 23.12
N GLY A 36 -14.42 -1.40 23.32
CA GLY A 36 -13.12 -2.01 23.63
C GLY A 36 -12.40 -2.67 22.45
N ARG A 37 -12.91 -2.61 21.21
CA ARG A 37 -12.26 -3.22 20.03
C ARG A 37 -12.11 -2.20 18.91
N ALA A 38 -11.08 -2.40 18.08
CA ALA A 38 -10.88 -1.59 16.88
C ALA A 38 -11.88 -1.98 15.78
N HIS A 39 -12.28 -1.03 14.95
CA HIS A 39 -13.08 -1.22 13.75
C HIS A 39 -12.38 -0.48 12.59
N ILE A 40 -12.33 -1.10 11.41
CA ILE A 40 -11.78 -0.48 10.20
C ILE A 40 -12.96 -0.04 9.35
N ILE A 41 -13.01 1.24 9.00
CA ILE A 41 -13.92 1.82 8.01
C ILE A 41 -13.33 1.47 6.65
N ASP A 42 -13.93 0.50 5.97
CA ASP A 42 -13.43 -0.10 4.73
C ASP A 42 -13.18 0.99 3.67
N GLU A 43 -14.13 1.91 3.50
CA GLU A 43 -14.09 2.95 2.47
C GLU A 43 -12.86 3.87 2.61
N ARG A 44 -12.36 4.09 3.83
CA ARG A 44 -11.17 4.91 4.12
C ARG A 44 -9.88 4.12 4.12
N CYS A 45 -9.94 2.79 4.25
CA CYS A 45 -8.75 1.97 4.38
C CYS A 45 -8.00 1.89 3.04
N ILE A 46 -6.72 2.23 3.06
CA ILE A 46 -5.82 2.15 1.90
C ILE A 46 -4.90 0.91 1.94
N ASP A 47 -5.10 0.04 2.93
CA ASP A 47 -4.34 -1.20 3.18
C ASP A 47 -2.81 -0.99 3.32
N CYS A 48 -2.37 0.18 3.79
CA CYS A 48 -0.94 0.50 3.93
C CYS A 48 -0.18 -0.35 4.98
N GLY A 49 -0.92 -1.05 5.85
CA GLY A 49 -0.36 -1.92 6.88
C GLY A 49 0.22 -1.21 8.10
N GLU A 50 0.07 0.11 8.23
CA GLU A 50 0.61 0.84 9.39
C GLU A 50 0.06 0.32 10.72
N CYS A 51 -1.24 0.01 10.75
CA CYS A 51 -1.86 -0.58 11.93
C CYS A 51 -1.37 -2.00 12.26
N ILE A 52 -0.82 -2.75 11.28
CA ILE A 52 -0.18 -4.05 11.51
C ILE A 52 1.14 -3.84 12.25
N ARG A 53 1.94 -2.87 11.78
CA ARG A 53 3.27 -2.57 12.34
C ARG A 53 3.21 -2.12 13.80
N VAL A 54 2.23 -1.29 14.15
CA VAL A 54 2.18 -0.66 15.49
C VAL A 54 1.36 -1.46 16.52
N CYS A 55 0.75 -2.59 16.13
CA CYS A 55 -0.08 -3.37 17.03
C CYS A 55 0.76 -4.37 17.85
N GLU A 56 1.04 -4.01 19.10
CA GLU A 56 1.78 -4.85 20.07
C GLU A 56 1.07 -6.18 20.41
N TYR A 57 -0.25 -6.24 20.19
CA TYR A 57 -1.05 -7.44 20.44
C TYR A 57 -1.16 -8.35 19.21
N HIS A 58 -0.54 -7.98 18.08
CA HIS A 58 -0.65 -8.69 16.80
C HIS A 58 -2.11 -8.99 16.39
N ALA A 59 -3.01 -8.07 16.73
CA ALA A 59 -4.43 -8.18 16.43
C ALA A 59 -4.74 -7.71 15.00
N LYS A 60 -3.84 -6.96 14.36
CA LYS A 60 -3.95 -6.57 12.95
C LYS A 60 -3.05 -7.46 12.11
N TYR A 61 -3.56 -7.96 11.00
CA TYR A 61 -2.80 -8.82 10.09
C TYR A 61 -3.16 -8.53 8.63
N ALA A 62 -2.30 -8.97 7.71
CA ALA A 62 -2.60 -8.92 6.28
C ALA A 62 -3.07 -10.30 5.83
N GLN A 63 -4.29 -10.36 5.29
CA GLN A 63 -4.83 -11.53 4.63
C GLN A 63 -4.21 -11.65 3.24
N THR A 64 -3.40 -12.68 3.04
CA THR A 64 -2.87 -13.11 1.74
C THR A 64 -3.48 -14.45 1.34
N ASP A 65 -3.23 -14.89 0.11
CA ASP A 65 -3.55 -16.25 -0.31
C ASP A 65 -2.53 -17.22 0.29
N PRO A 66 -2.96 -18.36 0.88
CA PRO A 66 -2.05 -19.42 1.29
C PRO A 66 -1.29 -19.98 0.08
N LEU A 67 -0.06 -20.46 0.28
CA LEU A 67 0.77 -21.07 -0.77
C LEU A 67 0.05 -22.21 -1.49
N ALA A 68 -0.77 -23.00 -0.77
CA ALA A 68 -1.56 -24.09 -1.37
C ALA A 68 -2.51 -23.64 -2.49
N THR A 69 -2.87 -22.34 -2.55
CA THR A 69 -3.74 -21.76 -3.58
C THR A 69 -3.16 -21.92 -4.99
N ILE A 70 -1.84 -22.06 -5.12
CA ILE A 70 -1.19 -22.27 -6.43
C ILE A 70 -1.67 -23.54 -7.14
N ASN A 71 -2.14 -24.54 -6.39
CA ASN A 71 -2.61 -25.82 -6.92
C ASN A 71 -3.99 -25.73 -7.59
N ARG A 72 -4.64 -24.56 -7.56
CA ARG A 72 -5.89 -24.30 -8.30
C ARG A 72 -5.67 -24.18 -9.81
N PHE A 73 -4.43 -23.98 -10.23
CA PHE A 73 -4.05 -23.86 -11.63
C PHE A 73 -3.18 -25.04 -12.04
N LYS A 74 -3.28 -25.42 -13.31
CA LYS A 74 -2.50 -26.52 -13.89
C LYS A 74 -1.04 -26.15 -14.03
N TYR A 75 -0.78 -24.90 -14.43
CA TYR A 75 0.56 -24.32 -14.51
C TYR A 75 0.62 -23.10 -13.60
N LYS A 76 1.74 -22.94 -12.90
CA LYS A 76 1.90 -21.89 -11.88
C LYS A 76 3.22 -21.16 -12.05
N ILE A 77 3.13 -19.84 -12.14
CA ILE A 77 4.26 -18.94 -12.32
C ILE A 77 4.45 -18.11 -11.05
N ALA A 78 5.66 -18.10 -10.51
CA ALA A 78 6.00 -17.23 -9.38
C ALA A 78 6.46 -15.86 -9.88
N LEU A 79 5.95 -14.80 -9.25
CA LEU A 79 6.37 -13.42 -9.47
C LEU A 79 7.02 -12.89 -8.19
N PRO A 80 8.34 -13.10 -7.96
CA PRO A 80 9.01 -12.55 -6.79
C PRO A 80 9.15 -11.04 -6.88
N ALA A 81 8.70 -10.32 -5.85
CA ALA A 81 9.03 -8.90 -5.73
C ALA A 81 10.55 -8.73 -5.53
N PRO A 82 11.17 -7.65 -6.06
CA PRO A 82 12.61 -7.44 -5.91
C PRO A 82 13.05 -7.35 -4.44
N SER A 83 12.17 -6.90 -3.54
CA SER A 83 12.43 -6.85 -2.10
C SER A 83 12.61 -8.23 -1.44
N LEU A 84 12.19 -9.32 -2.10
CA LEU A 84 12.42 -10.69 -1.64
C LEU A 84 13.91 -10.99 -1.52
N TYR A 85 14.71 -10.49 -2.47
CA TYR A 85 16.14 -10.74 -2.51
C TYR A 85 16.82 -10.14 -1.26
N GLY A 86 16.33 -9.01 -0.77
CA GLY A 86 16.83 -8.37 0.45
C GLY A 86 16.54 -9.16 1.73
N GLN A 87 15.67 -10.17 1.70
CA GLN A 87 15.29 -10.94 2.89
C GLN A 87 16.34 -12.01 3.25
N PHE A 88 17.27 -12.30 2.35
CA PHE A 88 18.28 -13.35 2.54
C PHE A 88 19.68 -12.75 2.54
N LYS A 89 20.47 -13.11 3.56
CA LYS A 89 21.86 -12.65 3.68
C LYS A 89 22.75 -13.42 2.70
N LYS A 90 23.76 -12.73 2.15
CA LYS A 90 24.82 -13.32 1.31
C LYS A 90 24.32 -13.98 0.00
N LEU A 91 23.23 -13.48 -0.58
CA LEU A 91 22.90 -13.84 -1.96
C LEU A 91 24.00 -13.33 -2.90
N ALA A 92 24.56 -14.24 -3.69
CA ALA A 92 25.52 -13.90 -4.73
C ALA A 92 24.79 -13.38 -5.98
N ASN A 93 23.65 -13.98 -6.30
CA ASN A 93 22.80 -13.62 -7.44
C ASN A 93 21.31 -13.87 -7.12
N ALA A 94 20.42 -13.23 -7.89
CA ALA A 94 18.98 -13.40 -7.73
C ALA A 94 18.49 -14.79 -8.17
N SER A 95 19.20 -15.45 -9.10
CA SER A 95 18.84 -16.77 -9.61
C SER A 95 18.72 -17.83 -8.52
N GLN A 96 19.49 -17.72 -7.43
CA GLN A 96 19.35 -18.59 -6.25
C GLN A 96 17.92 -18.59 -5.67
N ILE A 97 17.26 -17.43 -5.65
CA ILE A 97 15.87 -17.31 -5.20
C ILE A 97 14.92 -17.84 -6.25
N LEU A 98 15.17 -17.52 -7.52
CA LEU A 98 14.32 -17.95 -8.64
C LEU A 98 14.29 -19.48 -8.77
N GLU A 99 15.45 -20.13 -8.66
CA GLU A 99 15.58 -21.59 -8.69
C GLU A 99 14.91 -22.23 -7.48
N GLY A 100 15.07 -21.65 -6.28
CA GLY A 100 14.37 -22.12 -5.09
C GLY A 100 12.84 -22.10 -5.24
N LEU A 101 12.28 -21.10 -5.93
CA LEU A 101 10.85 -21.06 -6.22
C LEU A 101 10.42 -22.17 -7.18
N LEU A 102 11.22 -22.53 -8.18
CA LEU A 102 10.93 -23.68 -9.04
C LEU A 102 10.88 -24.98 -8.21
N HIS A 103 11.84 -25.17 -7.29
CA HIS A 103 11.86 -26.33 -6.39
C HIS A 103 10.71 -26.37 -5.38
N MET A 104 10.06 -25.24 -5.10
CA MET A 104 8.84 -25.16 -4.29
C MET A 104 7.58 -25.57 -5.08
N GLY A 105 7.75 -25.95 -6.34
CA GLY A 105 6.71 -26.52 -7.19
C GLY A 105 6.27 -25.62 -8.32
N PHE A 106 6.72 -24.37 -8.41
CA PHE A 106 6.36 -23.49 -9.53
C PHE A 106 6.90 -24.01 -10.86
N ASP A 107 6.11 -23.88 -11.93
CA ASP A 107 6.46 -24.36 -13.27
C ASP A 107 7.30 -23.35 -14.07
N ASP A 108 7.23 -22.08 -13.69
CA ASP A 108 8.07 -21.01 -14.20
C ASP A 108 8.21 -19.86 -13.18
N VAL A 109 9.17 -18.98 -13.42
CA VAL A 109 9.44 -17.80 -12.59
C VAL A 109 9.68 -16.59 -13.47
N PHE A 110 9.05 -15.48 -13.14
CA PHE A 110 9.31 -14.20 -13.80
C PHE A 110 9.48 -13.11 -12.74
N GLU A 111 10.70 -12.62 -12.60
CA GLU A 111 11.00 -11.62 -11.59
C GLU A 111 10.30 -10.29 -11.85
N VAL A 112 9.69 -9.73 -10.81
CA VAL A 112 9.02 -8.42 -10.92
C VAL A 112 10.03 -7.29 -11.14
N ALA A 113 11.31 -7.51 -10.80
CA ALA A 113 12.41 -6.61 -11.15
C ALA A 113 12.52 -6.40 -12.68
N ALA A 114 12.36 -7.45 -13.49
CA ALA A 114 12.34 -7.32 -14.95
C ALA A 114 11.07 -6.60 -15.44
N GLY A 115 9.94 -6.80 -14.74
CA GLY A 115 8.74 -5.97 -14.93
C GLY A 115 9.00 -4.49 -14.64
N ALA A 116 9.80 -4.18 -13.61
CA ALA A 116 10.18 -2.82 -13.25
C ALA A 116 11.10 -2.17 -14.30
N ASP A 117 11.98 -2.93 -14.94
CA ASP A 117 12.75 -2.43 -16.09
C ASP A 117 11.82 -2.00 -17.24
N ILE A 118 10.83 -2.84 -17.57
CA ILE A 118 9.85 -2.53 -18.63
C ILE A 118 9.04 -1.29 -18.27
N VAL A 119 8.56 -1.20 -17.04
CA VAL A 119 7.81 -0.04 -16.54
C VAL A 119 8.69 1.22 -16.55
N THR A 120 9.95 1.13 -16.13
CA THR A 120 10.90 2.25 -16.18
C THR A 120 10.98 2.84 -17.59
N ARG A 121 11.23 1.99 -18.59
CA ARG A 121 11.28 2.42 -19.99
C ARG A 121 9.94 3.03 -20.43
N ALA A 122 8.82 2.41 -20.07
CA ALA A 122 7.48 2.90 -20.44
C ALA A 122 7.17 4.28 -19.84
N ILE A 123 7.52 4.52 -18.57
CA ILE A 123 7.34 5.84 -17.94
C ILE A 123 8.23 6.88 -18.62
N ARG A 124 9.49 6.53 -18.91
CA ARG A 124 10.41 7.45 -19.61
C ARG A 124 9.92 7.82 -21.01
N GLU A 125 9.35 6.88 -21.75
CA GLU A 125 8.71 7.17 -23.04
C GLU A 125 7.44 8.01 -22.87
N ARG A 126 6.64 7.78 -21.81
CA ARG A 126 5.46 8.61 -21.50
C ARG A 126 5.83 10.05 -21.17
N MET A 127 6.97 10.26 -20.50
CA MET A 127 7.50 11.59 -20.17
C MET A 127 7.98 12.37 -21.40
N ARG A 128 8.30 11.69 -22.50
CA ARG A 128 8.69 12.36 -23.75
C ARG A 128 7.47 13.04 -24.36
N GLY A 129 7.55 14.37 -24.49
CA GLY A 129 6.49 15.17 -25.12
C GLY A 129 5.38 15.62 -24.17
N MET A 130 5.54 15.42 -22.85
CA MET A 130 4.66 16.02 -21.84
C MET A 130 4.89 17.53 -21.72
N SER A 131 3.81 18.26 -21.44
CA SER A 131 3.89 19.69 -21.14
C SER A 131 4.26 19.94 -19.67
N THR A 132 4.78 21.13 -19.38
CA THR A 132 5.29 21.46 -18.03
C THR A 132 4.21 21.43 -16.94
N ASP A 133 2.94 21.65 -17.31
CA ASP A 133 1.78 21.62 -16.41
C ASP A 133 1.33 20.20 -16.03
N GLU A 134 1.79 19.16 -16.72
CA GLU A 134 1.55 17.77 -16.32
C GLU A 134 2.48 17.32 -15.18
N PHE A 135 3.51 18.10 -14.84
CA PHE A 135 4.47 17.79 -13.77
C PHE A 135 4.08 18.40 -12.41
N PRO A 136 4.48 17.79 -11.28
CA PRO A 136 5.26 16.54 -11.18
C PRO A 136 4.44 15.30 -11.56
N LEU A 137 5.10 14.32 -12.16
CA LEU A 137 4.54 12.99 -12.38
C LEU A 137 4.68 12.17 -11.08
N ILE A 138 3.59 11.58 -10.60
CA ILE A 138 3.54 10.81 -9.36
C ILE A 138 3.56 9.31 -9.69
N SER A 139 4.50 8.58 -9.10
CA SER A 139 4.59 7.12 -9.24
C SER A 139 3.29 6.42 -8.82
N SER A 140 2.89 5.42 -9.61
CA SER A 140 1.75 4.54 -9.33
C SER A 140 2.16 3.20 -8.69
N ALA A 141 3.48 2.98 -8.47
CA ALA A 141 4.04 1.69 -8.08
C ALA A 141 3.52 1.19 -6.71
N CYS A 142 3.35 2.12 -5.76
CA CYS A 142 2.80 1.84 -4.43
C CYS A 142 1.26 2.00 -4.42
N PRO A 143 0.49 0.89 -4.35
CA PRO A 143 -0.97 0.96 -4.36
C PRO A 143 -1.56 1.68 -3.14
N ALA A 144 -0.83 1.73 -2.02
CA ALA A 144 -1.26 2.47 -0.85
C ALA A 144 -1.18 3.99 -1.07
N ILE A 145 -0.17 4.48 -1.79
CA ILE A 145 -0.02 5.92 -2.09
C ILE A 145 -1.04 6.37 -3.12
N THR A 146 -1.27 5.60 -4.19
CA THR A 146 -2.34 5.91 -5.15
C THR A 146 -3.71 5.95 -4.49
N ARG A 147 -4.02 5.03 -3.57
CA ARG A 147 -5.27 5.06 -2.79
C ARG A 147 -5.33 6.19 -1.77
N LEU A 148 -4.20 6.56 -1.18
CA LEU A 148 -4.10 7.75 -0.31
C LEU A 148 -4.48 9.01 -1.10
N ILE A 149 -3.96 9.15 -2.33
CA ILE A 149 -4.30 10.26 -3.23
C ILE A 149 -5.79 10.27 -3.54
N GLN A 150 -6.39 9.11 -3.87
CA GLN A 150 -7.84 9.02 -4.09
C GLN A 150 -8.69 9.49 -2.89
N VAL A 151 -8.20 9.29 -1.66
CA VAL A 151 -8.95 9.59 -0.42
C VAL A 151 -8.68 11.01 0.10
N ARG A 152 -7.44 11.50 -0.01
CA ARG A 152 -7.00 12.74 0.64
C ARG A 152 -6.53 13.85 -0.30
N PHE A 153 -6.11 13.53 -1.52
CA PHE A 153 -5.50 14.48 -2.47
C PHE A 153 -6.10 14.33 -3.87
N PRO A 154 -7.44 14.40 -4.04
CA PRO A 154 -8.09 14.09 -5.31
C PRO A 154 -7.63 14.97 -6.48
N GLU A 155 -7.17 16.19 -6.22
CA GLU A 155 -6.62 17.10 -7.25
C GLU A 155 -5.31 16.59 -7.85
N LEU A 156 -4.56 15.75 -7.12
CA LEU A 156 -3.31 15.15 -7.61
C LEU A 156 -3.53 13.89 -8.45
N ILE A 157 -4.78 13.47 -8.69
CA ILE A 157 -5.05 12.25 -9.46
C ILE A 157 -4.56 12.37 -10.91
N SER A 158 -4.67 13.55 -11.53
CA SER A 158 -4.18 13.80 -12.89
C SER A 158 -2.67 13.67 -13.03
N HIS A 159 -1.93 13.81 -11.93
CA HIS A 159 -0.48 13.70 -11.89
C HIS A 159 -0.01 12.24 -11.72
N ILE A 160 -0.89 11.28 -11.40
CA ILE A 160 -0.49 9.87 -11.27
C ILE A 160 -0.13 9.30 -12.64
N VAL A 161 1.04 8.67 -12.72
CA VAL A 161 1.50 8.00 -13.95
C VAL A 161 0.52 6.93 -14.41
N ASP A 162 0.15 6.99 -15.70
CA ASP A 162 -0.83 6.12 -16.34
C ASP A 162 -0.21 4.81 -16.86
N VAL A 163 0.89 4.37 -16.26
CA VAL A 163 1.56 3.09 -16.55
C VAL A 163 1.22 2.07 -15.46
N ARG A 164 0.93 0.83 -15.88
CA ARG A 164 0.62 -0.30 -14.98
C ARG A 164 1.80 -0.63 -14.08
N GLN A 165 1.48 -1.11 -12.88
CA GLN A 165 2.48 -1.47 -11.87
C GLN A 165 3.39 -2.63 -12.34
N PRO A 166 4.64 -2.70 -11.86
CA PRO A 166 5.59 -3.75 -12.26
C PRO A 166 5.06 -5.19 -12.12
N MET A 167 4.27 -5.49 -11.09
CA MET A 167 3.69 -6.84 -10.90
C MET A 167 2.68 -7.20 -12.00
N GLU A 168 1.93 -6.21 -12.49
CA GLU A 168 0.92 -6.40 -13.54
C GLU A 168 1.62 -6.63 -14.87
N VAL A 169 2.62 -5.80 -15.18
CA VAL A 169 3.44 -5.95 -16.39
C VAL A 169 4.18 -7.28 -16.38
N ALA A 170 4.80 -7.65 -15.25
CA ALA A 170 5.46 -8.94 -15.08
C ALA A 170 4.50 -10.11 -15.32
N ALA A 171 3.30 -10.08 -14.73
CA ALA A 171 2.30 -11.13 -14.92
C ALA A 171 1.85 -11.27 -16.39
N MET A 172 1.58 -10.14 -17.06
CA MET A 172 1.17 -10.13 -18.47
C MET A 172 2.24 -10.71 -19.39
N VAL A 173 3.50 -10.32 -19.18
CA VAL A 173 4.63 -10.83 -19.94
C VAL A 173 4.82 -12.32 -19.67
N ALA A 174 4.84 -12.71 -18.40
CA ALA A 174 5.08 -14.09 -17.99
C ALA A 174 4.01 -15.04 -18.54
N LYS A 175 2.71 -14.71 -18.38
CA LYS A 175 1.61 -15.54 -18.94
C LYS A 175 1.73 -15.68 -20.44
N ARG A 176 1.94 -14.57 -21.16
CA ARG A 176 2.01 -14.60 -22.62
C ARG A 176 3.19 -15.41 -23.12
N GLU A 177 4.38 -15.21 -22.56
CA GLU A 177 5.58 -15.94 -22.95
C GLU A 177 5.45 -17.43 -22.61
N PHE A 178 4.92 -17.77 -21.43
CA PHE A 178 4.70 -19.15 -21.03
C PHE A 178 3.68 -19.87 -21.93
N CYS A 179 2.53 -19.24 -22.20
CA CYS A 179 1.49 -19.80 -23.07
C CYS A 179 2.01 -20.01 -24.49
N GLN A 180 2.75 -19.02 -25.04
CA GLN A 180 3.36 -19.14 -26.37
C GLN A 180 4.38 -20.27 -26.44
N LYS A 181 5.21 -20.42 -25.41
CA LYS A 181 6.25 -21.46 -25.36
C LYS A 181 5.68 -22.87 -25.18
N ARG A 182 4.62 -23.02 -24.38
CA ARG A 182 4.05 -24.32 -24.01
C ARG A 182 2.83 -24.73 -24.84
N GLY A 183 2.23 -23.81 -25.61
CA GLY A 183 1.02 -24.05 -26.38
C GLY A 183 -0.21 -24.31 -25.51
N VAL A 184 -0.33 -23.62 -24.37
CA VAL A 184 -1.40 -23.83 -23.37
C VAL A 184 -2.33 -22.62 -23.29
N ALA A 185 -3.56 -22.82 -22.80
CA ALA A 185 -4.52 -21.74 -22.63
C ALA A 185 -4.17 -20.87 -21.41
N GLU A 186 -4.36 -19.55 -21.52
CA GLU A 186 -4.06 -18.62 -20.41
C GLU A 186 -4.88 -18.93 -19.15
N SER A 187 -6.10 -19.46 -19.30
CA SER A 187 -6.95 -19.90 -18.18
C SER A 187 -6.39 -21.08 -17.39
N GLU A 188 -5.44 -21.83 -17.94
CA GLU A 188 -4.75 -22.92 -17.25
C GLU A 188 -3.54 -22.43 -16.42
N VAL A 189 -3.13 -21.17 -16.58
CA VAL A 189 -1.90 -20.59 -16.03
C VAL A 189 -2.21 -19.59 -14.92
N GLY A 190 -1.76 -19.89 -13.71
CA GLY A 190 -1.85 -18.98 -12.56
C GLY A 190 -0.54 -18.24 -12.31
N CYS A 191 -0.59 -16.93 -12.14
CA CYS A 191 0.52 -16.08 -11.72
C CYS A 191 0.35 -15.63 -10.28
N PHE A 192 1.35 -15.90 -9.43
CA PHE A 192 1.29 -15.61 -8.01
C PHE A 192 2.39 -14.63 -7.59
N PHE A 193 1.97 -13.46 -7.11
CA PHE A 193 2.90 -12.44 -6.63
C PHE A 193 3.34 -12.72 -5.20
N ILE A 194 4.64 -12.93 -5.02
CA ILE A 194 5.24 -13.09 -3.71
C ILE A 194 5.50 -11.69 -3.16
N THR A 195 4.68 -11.26 -2.20
CA THR A 195 4.51 -9.85 -1.84
C THR A 195 5.07 -9.51 -0.46
N PRO A 196 5.73 -8.34 -0.29
CA PRO A 196 6.06 -7.78 1.02
C PRO A 196 4.89 -6.94 1.60
N CYS A 197 3.77 -6.80 0.87
CA CYS A 197 2.80 -5.75 1.06
C CYS A 197 1.36 -6.26 1.08
N ALA A 198 0.58 -5.82 2.09
CA ALA A 198 -0.86 -6.05 2.17
C ALA A 198 -1.60 -5.39 0.99
N ALA A 199 -1.36 -4.10 0.74
CA ALA A 199 -2.06 -3.34 -0.31
C ALA A 199 -1.95 -3.94 -1.72
N LYS A 200 -0.93 -4.76 -2.01
CA LYS A 200 -0.78 -5.49 -3.27
C LYS A 200 -1.83 -6.60 -3.41
N MET A 201 -2.18 -7.29 -2.32
CA MET A 201 -3.31 -8.24 -2.33
C MET A 201 -4.63 -7.52 -2.63
N THR A 202 -4.86 -6.36 -2.01
CA THR A 202 -6.01 -5.51 -2.36
C THR A 202 -5.95 -5.05 -3.81
N ALA A 203 -4.78 -4.70 -4.36
CA ALA A 203 -4.63 -4.29 -5.77
C ALA A 203 -4.92 -5.41 -6.77
N ILE A 204 -4.75 -6.68 -6.38
CA ILE A 204 -5.13 -7.82 -7.22
C ILE A 204 -6.64 -8.00 -7.24
N ARG A 205 -7.28 -7.96 -6.06
CA ARG A 205 -8.74 -8.20 -5.92
C ARG A 205 -9.59 -6.98 -6.28
N ASN A 206 -9.06 -5.77 -6.11
CA ASN A 206 -9.67 -4.51 -6.50
C ASN A 206 -8.62 -3.59 -7.18
N PRO A 207 -8.36 -3.80 -8.48
CA PRO A 207 -7.31 -3.09 -9.21
C PRO A 207 -7.51 -1.58 -9.32
N ILE A 208 -6.39 -0.86 -9.42
CA ILE A 208 -6.36 0.59 -9.63
C ILE A 208 -6.03 0.84 -11.09
N GLY A 209 -6.89 1.58 -11.80
CA GLY A 209 -6.66 1.95 -13.20
C GLY A 209 -6.91 0.84 -14.22
N GLN A 210 -7.53 -0.28 -13.84
CA GLN A 210 -7.84 -1.39 -14.76
C GLN A 210 -9.03 -2.22 -14.25
N GLU A 211 -9.64 -3.02 -15.12
CA GLU A 211 -10.81 -3.83 -14.74
C GLU A 211 -10.46 -5.07 -13.91
N LYS A 212 -9.37 -5.74 -14.31
CA LYS A 212 -8.92 -7.00 -13.73
C LYS A 212 -7.40 -6.98 -13.61
N SER A 213 -6.88 -7.64 -12.60
CA SER A 213 -5.44 -7.88 -12.45
C SER A 213 -5.01 -9.02 -13.38
N ALA A 214 -3.81 -8.92 -13.94
CA ALA A 214 -3.18 -10.04 -14.63
C ALA A 214 -2.61 -11.09 -13.65
N VAL A 215 -2.49 -10.74 -12.37
CA VAL A 215 -2.04 -11.59 -11.27
C VAL A 215 -3.25 -12.33 -10.68
N ASP A 216 -3.11 -13.62 -10.38
CA ASP A 216 -4.22 -14.44 -9.87
C ASP A 216 -4.25 -14.53 -8.34
N GLY A 217 -3.12 -14.30 -7.68
CA GLY A 217 -3.03 -14.27 -6.23
C GLY A 217 -1.75 -13.65 -5.69
N ALA A 218 -1.73 -13.41 -4.38
CA ALA A 218 -0.53 -12.96 -3.68
C ALA A 218 -0.23 -13.80 -2.45
N ILE A 219 1.02 -14.21 -2.33
CA ILE A 219 1.54 -15.04 -1.23
C ILE A 219 2.48 -14.18 -0.40
N SER A 220 2.34 -14.26 0.92
CA SER A 220 3.21 -13.52 1.84
C SER A 220 4.65 -14.02 1.75
N MET A 221 5.61 -13.09 1.69
CA MET A 221 7.03 -13.46 1.79
C MET A 221 7.36 -14.20 3.10
N LEU A 222 6.67 -13.88 4.20
CA LEU A 222 6.84 -14.59 5.48
C LEU A 222 6.50 -16.08 5.38
N GLU A 223 5.49 -16.43 4.58
CA GLU A 223 5.03 -17.81 4.44
C GLU A 223 6.06 -18.67 3.69
N ILE A 224 6.71 -18.10 2.69
CA ILE A 224 7.71 -18.83 1.87
C ILE A 224 9.13 -18.72 2.43
N TYR A 225 9.40 -17.79 3.35
CA TYR A 225 10.75 -17.47 3.82
C TYR A 225 11.48 -18.71 4.34
N GLY A 226 10.84 -19.47 5.24
CA GLY A 226 11.44 -20.65 5.84
C GLY A 226 11.77 -21.75 4.81
N LEU A 227 10.89 -21.94 3.83
CA LEU A 227 11.06 -22.92 2.75
C LEU A 227 12.24 -22.54 1.85
N LEU A 228 12.30 -21.28 1.42
CA LEU A 228 13.41 -20.76 0.61
C LEU A 228 14.74 -20.78 1.38
N ALA A 229 14.74 -20.38 2.65
CA ALA A 229 15.95 -20.39 3.49
C ALA A 229 16.53 -21.81 3.65
N GLY A 230 15.66 -22.82 3.74
CA GLY A 230 16.07 -24.23 3.73
C GLY A 230 16.69 -24.63 2.39
N HIS A 231 16.09 -24.22 1.28
CA HIS A 231 16.59 -24.52 -0.06
C HIS A 231 17.98 -23.90 -0.31
N LEU A 232 18.14 -22.60 -0.02
CA LEU A 232 19.39 -21.85 -0.25
C LEU A 232 20.60 -22.42 0.51
N LYS A 233 20.38 -23.10 1.63
CA LYS A 233 21.45 -23.75 2.40
C LYS A 233 21.92 -25.06 1.78
N ASN A 234 21.01 -25.77 1.12
CA ASN A 234 21.23 -27.13 0.66
C ASN A 234 21.61 -27.20 -0.82
N TYR A 235 21.24 -26.19 -1.61
CA TYR A 235 21.40 -26.19 -3.07
C TYR A 235 22.05 -24.88 -3.53
N PRO A 236 23.34 -24.89 -3.92
CA PRO A 236 23.92 -23.77 -4.65
C PRO A 236 23.23 -23.64 -6.02
N SER A 237 23.02 -22.41 -6.49
CA SER A 237 22.31 -22.20 -7.76
C SER A 237 23.18 -22.57 -8.95
N GLU A 238 22.62 -23.34 -9.87
CA GLU A 238 23.27 -23.78 -11.10
C GLU A 238 22.71 -23.07 -12.34
N LEU A 239 21.53 -22.47 -12.22
CA LEU A 239 20.81 -21.85 -13.34
C LEU A 239 20.99 -20.32 -13.39
N THR A 240 21.22 -19.78 -14.58
CA THR A 240 21.15 -18.34 -14.83
C THR A 240 19.73 -17.95 -15.24
N LEU A 241 18.90 -17.67 -14.24
CA LEU A 241 17.48 -17.30 -14.43
C LEU A 241 17.25 -15.79 -14.41
N SER A 242 18.10 -15.03 -13.70
CA SER A 242 17.91 -13.59 -13.56
C SER A 242 18.08 -12.86 -14.90
N LYS A 243 17.13 -11.98 -15.21
CA LYS A 243 17.08 -11.15 -16.42
C LYS A 243 17.00 -9.65 -16.11
N ALA A 244 16.72 -9.27 -14.87
CA ALA A 244 16.56 -7.87 -14.49
C ALA A 244 17.90 -7.12 -14.45
N THR A 245 17.83 -5.82 -14.73
CA THR A 245 18.95 -4.92 -14.49
C THR A 245 19.07 -4.57 -13.01
N SER A 246 20.21 -3.98 -12.66
CA SER A 246 20.43 -3.33 -11.37
C SER A 246 19.36 -2.27 -11.07
N TYR A 247 18.80 -1.58 -12.07
CA TYR A 247 17.71 -0.61 -11.89
C TYR A 247 16.43 -1.30 -11.46
N GLY A 248 15.99 -2.34 -12.19
CA GLY A 248 14.80 -3.13 -11.83
C GLY A 248 14.90 -3.78 -10.44
N VAL A 249 16.07 -4.27 -10.05
CA VAL A 249 16.34 -4.75 -8.68
C VAL A 249 16.28 -3.60 -7.67
N GLY A 250 16.78 -2.42 -8.05
CA GLY A 250 16.82 -1.22 -7.23
C GLY A 250 15.46 -0.72 -6.76
N TRP A 251 14.39 -0.94 -7.52
CA TRP A 251 13.00 -0.61 -7.16
C TRP A 251 12.52 -1.24 -5.83
N ALA A 252 13.23 -2.22 -5.29
CA ALA A 252 12.98 -2.73 -3.94
C ALA A 252 13.14 -1.65 -2.85
N ASN A 253 14.10 -0.74 -3.04
CA ASN A 253 14.43 0.34 -2.12
C ASN A 253 13.77 1.65 -2.55
N ASN A 254 13.39 2.48 -1.57
CA ASN A 254 12.98 3.85 -1.86
C ASN A 254 14.09 4.62 -2.60
N GLY A 255 13.70 5.32 -3.66
CA GLY A 255 14.57 6.03 -4.61
C GLY A 255 15.02 5.18 -5.79
N GLY A 256 14.73 3.88 -5.80
CA GLY A 256 15.11 2.99 -6.90
C GLY A 256 14.36 3.29 -8.20
N GLU A 257 13.08 3.66 -8.10
CA GLU A 257 12.27 4.04 -9.25
C GLU A 257 12.68 5.44 -9.75
N ALA A 258 12.81 6.42 -8.86
CA ALA A 258 13.20 7.78 -9.20
C ALA A 258 14.54 7.80 -9.95
N VAL A 259 15.55 7.07 -9.48
CA VAL A 259 16.86 6.96 -10.15
C VAL A 259 16.75 6.30 -11.53
N ALA A 260 15.87 5.30 -11.68
CA ALA A 260 15.68 4.59 -12.93
C ALA A 260 14.88 5.41 -13.96
N VAL A 261 13.89 6.17 -13.51
CA VAL A 261 12.97 6.92 -14.38
C VAL A 261 13.53 8.30 -14.71
N CYS A 262 13.87 9.09 -13.68
CA CYS A 262 14.24 10.49 -13.82
C CYS A 262 15.24 10.86 -12.71
N PRO A 263 16.54 10.61 -12.89
CA PRO A 263 17.53 10.87 -11.85
C PRO A 263 17.69 12.37 -11.54
N GLU A 264 17.30 13.24 -12.47
CA GLU A 264 17.31 14.69 -12.31
C GLU A 264 15.94 15.18 -11.86
N ASN A 265 15.89 16.19 -10.99
CA ASN A 265 14.65 16.86 -10.56
C ASN A 265 13.54 15.90 -10.06
N SER A 266 13.92 14.79 -9.43
CA SER A 266 13.02 13.86 -8.79
C SER A 266 13.16 13.86 -7.27
N MET A 267 12.11 13.40 -6.59
CA MET A 267 12.08 13.27 -5.15
C MET A 267 11.53 11.90 -4.77
N ALA A 268 12.26 11.19 -3.91
CA ALA A 268 11.84 9.91 -3.36
C ALA A 268 11.59 10.04 -1.86
N VAL A 269 10.38 9.71 -1.42
CA VAL A 269 9.92 9.90 -0.04
C VAL A 269 9.31 8.60 0.47
N ASP A 270 9.79 8.15 1.62
CA ASP A 270 9.26 6.97 2.29
C ASP A 270 8.70 7.27 3.68
N GLY A 271 7.83 6.36 4.14
CA GLY A 271 7.03 6.53 5.34
C GLY A 271 5.81 7.39 5.05
N ILE A 272 4.63 6.84 5.30
CA ILE A 272 3.38 7.45 4.85
C ILE A 272 3.13 8.86 5.41
N GLU A 273 3.56 9.14 6.65
CA GLU A 273 3.46 10.48 7.25
C GLU A 273 4.31 11.51 6.49
N ASN A 274 5.50 11.13 6.02
CA ASN A 274 6.35 12.02 5.22
C ASN A 274 5.79 12.22 3.82
N VAL A 275 5.28 11.13 3.20
CA VAL A 275 4.64 11.20 1.88
C VAL A 275 3.43 12.15 1.91
N ILE A 276 2.60 12.08 2.96
CA ILE A 276 1.47 12.99 3.16
C ILE A 276 1.94 14.45 3.15
N ARG A 277 2.96 14.79 3.94
CA ARG A 277 3.48 16.17 4.01
C ARG A 277 3.98 16.67 2.67
N VAL A 278 4.64 15.82 1.90
CA VAL A 278 5.14 16.22 0.57
C VAL A 278 4.01 16.34 -0.44
N LEU A 279 3.02 15.44 -0.41
CA LEU A 279 1.81 15.58 -1.25
C LEU A 279 1.06 16.88 -0.94
N GLU A 280 0.98 17.31 0.32
CA GLU A 280 0.42 18.61 0.71
C GLU A 280 1.21 19.78 0.08
N GLU A 281 2.55 19.71 0.03
CA GLU A 281 3.37 20.74 -0.63
C GLU A 281 3.23 20.72 -2.17
N ILE A 282 3.03 19.54 -2.77
CA ILE A 282 2.73 19.39 -4.22
C ILE A 282 1.37 20.01 -4.54
N GLU A 283 0.31 19.66 -3.78
CA GLU A 283 -1.05 20.19 -3.97
C GLU A 283 -1.10 21.72 -3.79
N ASN A 284 -0.28 22.25 -2.88
CA ASN A 284 -0.12 23.69 -2.68
C ASN A 284 0.78 24.39 -3.73
N ASN A 285 1.20 23.70 -4.80
CA ASN A 285 2.02 24.23 -5.89
C ASN A 285 3.36 24.84 -5.44
N LYS A 286 3.97 24.30 -4.36
CA LYS A 286 5.25 24.78 -3.81
C LYS A 286 6.48 24.10 -4.42
N LEU A 287 6.31 22.96 -5.07
CA LEU A 287 7.39 22.15 -5.65
C LEU A 287 7.37 22.19 -7.18
N ARG A 288 7.50 23.39 -7.77
CA ARG A 288 7.29 23.63 -9.21
C ARG A 288 8.36 23.01 -10.12
N ASP A 289 9.58 22.87 -9.62
CA ASP A 289 10.70 22.30 -10.37
C ASP A 289 10.74 20.76 -10.29
N LEU A 290 9.81 20.15 -9.53
CA LEU A 290 9.74 18.71 -9.36
C LEU A 290 9.16 18.07 -10.63
N VAL A 291 9.89 17.15 -11.23
CA VAL A 291 9.48 16.42 -12.44
C VAL A 291 8.87 15.07 -12.08
N PHE A 292 9.44 14.36 -11.10
CA PHE A 292 8.98 13.02 -10.73
C PHE A 292 8.97 12.81 -9.22
N PHE A 293 7.87 12.25 -8.69
CA PHE A 293 7.68 11.95 -7.28
C PHE A 293 7.50 10.44 -7.05
N GLU A 294 8.45 9.81 -6.36
CA GLU A 294 8.35 8.44 -5.87
C GLU A 294 7.89 8.45 -4.41
N GLY A 295 6.66 8.00 -4.15
CA GLY A 295 6.12 7.87 -2.80
C GLY A 295 6.02 6.40 -2.36
N ALA A 296 6.62 6.07 -1.21
CA ALA A 296 6.50 4.76 -0.58
C ALA A 296 5.84 4.84 0.81
N ALA A 297 4.74 4.11 1.01
CA ALA A 297 4.03 4.10 2.29
C ALA A 297 4.86 3.50 3.45
N CYS A 298 5.83 2.63 3.16
CA CYS A 298 6.66 1.94 4.14
C CYS A 298 8.04 2.57 4.18
N THR A 299 8.62 2.75 5.38
CA THR A 299 9.99 3.28 5.55
C THR A 299 11.01 2.41 4.82
N GLY A 300 11.92 3.05 4.08
CA GLY A 300 12.91 2.38 3.24
C GLY A 300 12.38 1.77 1.93
N GLY A 301 11.08 1.88 1.64
CA GLY A 301 10.46 1.32 0.45
C GLY A 301 9.85 -0.07 0.68
N CYS A 302 9.79 -0.89 -0.36
CA CYS A 302 9.17 -2.23 -0.29
C CYS A 302 9.90 -3.19 0.66
N VAL A 303 11.20 -2.98 0.92
CA VAL A 303 11.98 -3.73 1.91
C VAL A 303 11.54 -3.53 3.36
N GLY A 304 10.74 -2.49 3.65
CA GLY A 304 10.13 -2.26 4.97
C GLY A 304 8.64 -2.63 5.05
N GLY A 305 8.15 -3.43 4.09
CA GLY A 305 6.76 -3.86 4.04
C GLY A 305 6.33 -4.69 5.26
N PRO A 306 5.04 -4.72 5.62
CA PRO A 306 4.56 -5.45 6.80
C PRO A 306 4.68 -6.99 6.69
N LEU A 307 5.02 -7.52 5.51
CA LEU A 307 5.20 -8.95 5.27
C LEU A 307 6.67 -9.32 5.01
N THR A 308 7.63 -8.50 5.45
CA THR A 308 9.06 -8.80 5.35
C THR A 308 9.58 -9.51 6.60
N PHE A 309 10.57 -10.38 6.44
CA PHE A 309 11.20 -11.11 7.55
C PHE A 309 12.41 -10.36 8.12
N GLU A 310 13.28 -9.88 7.23
CA GLU A 310 14.53 -9.23 7.62
C GLU A 310 14.30 -7.78 8.04
N ASN A 311 15.21 -7.24 8.84
CA ASN A 311 15.22 -5.82 9.14
C ASN A 311 15.38 -4.99 7.86
N GLY A 312 14.50 -4.00 7.65
CA GLY A 312 14.46 -3.21 6.41
C GLY A 312 15.77 -2.49 6.06
N TYR A 313 16.57 -2.07 7.05
CA TYR A 313 17.88 -1.44 6.80
C TYR A 313 18.92 -2.45 6.32
N ILE A 314 18.91 -3.67 6.90
CA ILE A 314 19.77 -4.77 6.46
C ILE A 314 19.37 -5.24 5.06
N ALA A 315 18.06 -5.38 4.82
CA ALA A 315 17.52 -5.75 3.52
C ALA A 315 17.92 -4.73 2.44
N ARG A 316 17.84 -3.43 2.74
CA ARG A 316 18.30 -2.35 1.84
C ARG A 316 19.79 -2.50 1.47
N GLY A 317 20.65 -2.79 2.44
CA GLY A 317 22.07 -3.05 2.21
C GLY A 317 22.28 -4.28 1.31
N SER A 318 21.50 -5.34 1.53
CA SER A 318 21.57 -6.58 0.76
C SER A 318 21.15 -6.38 -0.69
N ILE A 319 20.08 -5.62 -0.95
CA ILE A 319 19.67 -5.23 -2.31
C ILE A 319 20.79 -4.44 -3.01
N ARG A 320 21.39 -3.44 -2.33
CA ARG A 320 22.49 -2.67 -2.91
C ARG A 320 23.71 -3.52 -3.24
N ALA A 321 24.02 -4.52 -2.42
CA ALA A 321 25.09 -5.47 -2.70
C ALA A 321 24.77 -6.32 -3.94
N LEU A 322 23.55 -6.82 -4.04
CA LEU A 322 23.09 -7.62 -5.18
C LEU A 322 23.10 -6.84 -6.50
N MET A 323 22.71 -5.55 -6.48
CA MET A 323 22.72 -4.68 -7.66
C MET A 323 24.11 -4.59 -8.32
N LYS A 324 25.19 -4.66 -7.54
CA LYS A 324 26.58 -4.61 -8.06
C LYS A 324 26.95 -5.83 -8.91
N ASN A 325 26.25 -6.94 -8.70
CA ASN A 325 26.46 -8.20 -9.43
C ASN A 325 25.36 -8.43 -10.50
N SER A 326 24.50 -7.44 -10.74
CA SER A 326 23.43 -7.48 -11.74
C SER A 326 23.85 -6.72 -13.01
N ASP A 327 23.07 -6.80 -14.08
CA ASP A 327 23.34 -6.02 -15.31
C ASP A 327 23.25 -4.51 -15.01
N LEU A 328 24.34 -3.78 -15.22
CA LEU A 328 24.45 -2.36 -14.90
C LEU A 328 23.89 -1.45 -16.00
N ARG A 329 23.52 -2.00 -17.16
CA ARG A 329 22.96 -1.21 -18.27
C ARG A 329 21.58 -0.67 -17.90
N HIS A 330 21.29 0.51 -18.43
CA HIS A 330 20.01 1.17 -18.19
C HIS A 330 18.86 0.43 -18.91
N PRO A 331 17.62 0.39 -18.36
CA PRO A 331 16.48 -0.26 -19.01
C PRO A 331 16.18 0.19 -20.44
N ASP A 332 16.52 1.43 -20.80
CA ASP A 332 16.38 1.96 -22.17
C ASP A 332 17.22 1.17 -23.20
N GLU A 333 18.36 0.60 -22.78
CA GLU A 333 19.28 -0.15 -23.63
C GLU A 333 18.89 -1.63 -23.74
N VAL A 334 18.36 -2.22 -22.68
CA VAL A 334 18.14 -3.68 -22.60
C VAL A 334 16.70 -4.11 -22.87
N VAL A 335 15.71 -3.31 -22.48
CA VAL A 335 14.29 -3.64 -22.69
C VAL A 335 13.97 -3.40 -24.14
N LYS A 336 13.56 -4.41 -24.91
CA LYS A 336 13.25 -4.22 -26.33
C LYS A 336 12.05 -3.26 -26.50
N ALA A 337 12.17 -2.28 -27.39
CA ALA A 337 11.08 -1.33 -27.71
C ALA A 337 9.74 -2.02 -28.06
N SER A 338 9.81 -3.21 -28.69
CA SER A 338 8.64 -4.04 -28.99
C SER A 338 7.78 -4.40 -27.76
N TYR A 339 8.32 -4.39 -26.53
CA TYR A 339 7.52 -4.63 -25.33
C TYR A 339 6.48 -3.53 -25.11
N LEU A 340 6.80 -2.28 -25.49
CA LEU A 340 5.93 -1.12 -25.33
C LEU A 340 4.69 -1.17 -26.22
N THR A 341 4.78 -1.86 -27.36
CA THR A 341 3.68 -2.02 -28.31
C THR A 341 3.01 -3.39 -28.23
N LYS A 342 3.76 -4.44 -27.86
CA LYS A 342 3.25 -5.81 -27.72
C LYS A 342 2.30 -5.96 -26.53
N TYR A 343 2.56 -5.25 -25.44
CA TYR A 343 1.79 -5.37 -24.19
C TYR A 343 1.04 -4.06 -23.90
N ALA A 344 -0.18 -4.17 -23.37
CA ALA A 344 -0.95 -3.01 -22.92
C ALA A 344 -0.39 -2.50 -21.59
N LEU A 345 0.64 -1.65 -21.66
CA LEU A 345 1.35 -1.15 -20.48
C LEU A 345 0.62 0.00 -19.78
N GLN A 346 -0.29 0.68 -20.48
CA GLN A 346 -1.07 1.78 -19.91
C GLN A 346 -2.23 1.26 -19.05
N THR A 347 -2.64 2.10 -18.09
CA THR A 347 -3.90 1.92 -17.36
C THR A 347 -5.08 2.03 -18.32
N THR A 348 -6.10 1.20 -18.14
CA THR A 348 -7.28 1.13 -19.02
C THR A 348 -8.52 1.79 -18.43
N LYS A 349 -8.48 2.17 -17.15
CA LYS A 349 -9.53 2.91 -16.46
C LYS A 349 -8.95 4.16 -15.82
N LYS A 350 -9.73 5.24 -15.82
CA LYS A 350 -9.38 6.46 -15.09
C LYS A 350 -9.41 6.16 -13.58
N ILE A 351 -8.39 6.64 -12.87
CA ILE A 351 -8.40 6.66 -11.41
C ILE A 351 -9.37 7.77 -10.97
N THR A 352 -10.29 7.46 -10.05
CA THR A 352 -11.30 8.42 -9.58
C THR A 352 -11.14 8.71 -8.09
N PRO A 353 -11.57 9.90 -7.61
CA PRO A 353 -11.67 10.17 -6.19
C PRO A 353 -12.52 9.12 -5.45
N ASN A 354 -12.20 8.89 -4.18
CA ASN A 354 -12.97 8.02 -3.29
C ASN A 354 -13.98 8.88 -2.50
N SER A 355 -15.24 8.44 -2.43
CA SER A 355 -16.31 9.13 -1.69
C SER A 355 -16.25 8.94 -0.17
N ALA A 356 -15.25 8.24 0.38
CA ALA A 356 -15.16 7.89 1.79
C ALA A 356 -15.19 9.07 2.80
N MET A 357 -14.92 10.29 2.34
CA MET A 357 -14.98 11.51 3.15
C MET A 357 -16.29 12.30 2.99
N LYS A 358 -17.20 11.87 2.10
CA LYS A 358 -18.53 12.51 1.94
C LYS A 358 -19.40 12.25 3.18
N LEU A 359 -20.07 13.29 3.69
CA LEU A 359 -20.98 13.21 4.84
C LEU A 359 -22.40 12.76 4.47
N ASP A 360 -22.82 13.07 3.25
CA ASP A 360 -24.10 12.68 2.65
C ASP A 360 -23.97 12.68 1.12
N ASP A 361 -24.87 11.98 0.44
CA ASP A 361 -24.99 12.02 -1.02
C ASP A 361 -25.82 13.23 -1.47
N ASP A 362 -26.76 13.69 -0.65
CA ASP A 362 -27.47 14.95 -0.86
C ASP A 362 -26.61 16.14 -0.43
N ILE A 363 -26.41 17.10 -1.34
CA ILE A 363 -25.52 18.24 -1.13
C ILE A 363 -26.04 19.13 0.01
N VAL A 364 -27.36 19.31 0.13
CA VAL A 364 -27.97 20.18 1.15
C VAL A 364 -27.78 19.55 2.53
N GLU A 365 -28.06 18.26 2.67
CA GLU A 365 -27.82 17.53 3.91
C GLU A 365 -26.32 17.42 4.24
N ALA A 366 -25.45 17.26 3.25
CA ALA A 366 -24.01 17.29 3.45
C ALA A 366 -23.54 18.65 3.99
N MET A 367 -24.05 19.76 3.46
CA MET A 367 -23.75 21.11 3.96
C MET A 367 -24.24 21.30 5.40
N ARG A 368 -25.46 20.86 5.70
CA ARG A 368 -26.01 20.91 7.07
C ARG A 368 -25.16 20.10 8.06
N LYS A 369 -24.76 18.89 7.68
CA LYS A 369 -23.87 18.04 8.47
C LYS A 369 -22.49 18.67 8.66
N MET A 370 -21.95 19.35 7.64
CA MET A 370 -20.69 20.10 7.77
C MET A 370 -20.81 21.24 8.79
N GLU A 371 -21.88 22.03 8.75
CA GLU A 371 -22.11 23.10 9.72
C GLU A 371 -22.20 22.57 11.16
N GLN A 372 -22.96 21.48 11.35
CA GLN A 372 -23.05 20.79 12.64
C GLN A 372 -21.70 20.27 13.12
N LEU A 373 -20.91 19.68 12.22
CA LEU A 373 -19.56 19.19 12.52
C LEU A 373 -18.67 20.33 13.02
N GLU A 374 -18.61 21.46 12.32
CA GLU A 374 -17.81 22.63 12.72
C GLU A 374 -18.24 23.19 14.09
N SER A 375 -19.55 23.23 14.36
CA SER A 375 -20.08 23.63 15.66
C SER A 375 -19.64 22.67 16.78
N ILE A 376 -19.71 21.36 16.54
CA ILE A 376 -19.27 20.36 17.52
C ILE A 376 -17.77 20.45 17.74
N VAL A 377 -16.96 20.57 16.68
CA VAL A 377 -15.49 20.72 16.78
C VAL A 377 -15.11 21.88 17.68
N LYS A 378 -15.74 23.05 17.52
CA LYS A 378 -15.50 24.22 18.38
C LYS A 378 -15.84 23.98 19.86
N SER A 379 -16.78 23.06 20.14
CA SER A 379 -17.15 22.70 21.51
C SER A 379 -16.27 21.61 22.13
N LEU A 380 -15.42 20.95 21.34
CA LEU A 380 -14.53 19.89 21.81
C LEU A 380 -13.20 20.47 22.33
N PRO A 381 -12.49 19.75 23.23
CA PRO A 381 -11.24 20.24 23.81
C PRO A 381 -10.07 20.45 22.83
N GLY A 382 -10.10 19.82 21.65
CA GLY A 382 -9.04 19.94 20.64
C GLY A 382 -7.74 19.18 20.97
N TYR A 383 -7.73 18.29 21.96
CA TYR A 383 -6.51 17.56 22.38
C TYR A 383 -6.11 16.40 21.47
N ASP A 384 -7.02 15.91 20.61
CA ASP A 384 -6.81 14.74 19.75
C ASP A 384 -6.24 13.51 20.50
N CYS A 385 -6.69 13.33 21.75
CA CYS A 385 -6.10 12.34 22.66
C CYS A 385 -6.45 10.88 22.31
N GLY A 386 -7.50 10.66 21.51
CA GLY A 386 -7.96 9.33 21.08
C GLY A 386 -8.82 8.57 22.09
N SER A 387 -9.10 9.13 23.27
CA SER A 387 -9.75 8.42 24.39
C SER A 387 -11.21 8.02 24.12
N CYS A 388 -11.93 8.77 23.28
CA CYS A 388 -13.27 8.40 22.82
C CYS A 388 -13.25 7.34 21.71
N GLY A 389 -12.06 6.88 21.31
CA GLY A 389 -11.85 5.90 20.25
C GLY A 389 -11.92 6.48 18.83
N SER A 390 -11.84 7.80 18.68
CA SER A 390 -11.72 8.47 17.38
C SER A 390 -10.36 9.17 17.26
N PRO A 391 -9.69 9.18 16.09
CA PRO A 391 -8.33 9.72 15.92
C PRO A 391 -8.12 11.14 16.40
N THR A 392 -9.07 12.01 16.06
CA THR A 392 -9.04 13.45 16.31
C THR A 392 -10.39 13.93 16.83
N CYS A 393 -10.45 15.10 17.46
CA CYS A 393 -11.70 15.77 17.82
C CYS A 393 -12.58 16.01 16.58
N ARG A 394 -11.98 16.27 15.41
CA ARG A 394 -12.72 16.41 14.14
C ARG A 394 -13.40 15.11 13.72
N THR A 395 -12.66 13.99 13.73
CA THR A 395 -13.27 12.67 13.44
C THR A 395 -14.31 12.25 14.47
N PHE A 396 -14.13 12.62 15.75
CA PHE A 396 -15.13 12.38 16.77
C PHE A 396 -16.40 13.21 16.53
N ALA A 397 -16.27 14.47 16.15
CA ALA A 397 -17.40 15.31 15.75
C ALA A 397 -18.14 14.71 14.53
N GLU A 398 -17.38 14.21 13.54
CA GLU A 398 -17.95 13.48 12.42
C GLU A 398 -18.74 12.25 12.88
N ASP A 399 -18.19 11.45 13.78
CA ASP A 399 -18.88 10.27 14.32
C ASP A 399 -20.18 10.66 15.04
N ILE A 400 -20.23 11.81 15.73
CA ILE A 400 -21.45 12.33 16.37
C ILE A 400 -22.49 12.72 15.31
N VAL A 401 -22.08 13.49 14.29
CA VAL A 401 -22.98 13.93 13.20
C VAL A 401 -23.55 12.74 12.43
N ARG A 402 -22.77 11.67 12.27
CA ARG A 402 -23.21 10.41 11.65
C ARG A 402 -24.01 9.49 12.59
N GLY A 403 -24.18 9.85 13.87
CA GLY A 403 -24.91 9.05 14.85
C GLY A 403 -24.16 7.82 15.38
N HIS A 404 -22.84 7.74 15.19
CA HIS A 404 -21.97 6.66 15.68
C HIS A 404 -21.36 6.94 17.07
N ALA A 405 -21.57 8.14 17.61
CA ALA A 405 -21.08 8.55 18.92
C ALA A 405 -21.97 9.64 19.52
N THR A 406 -21.81 9.88 20.81
CA THR A 406 -22.46 10.99 21.53
C THR A 406 -21.42 11.90 22.16
N LYS A 407 -21.77 13.16 22.46
CA LYS A 407 -20.84 14.10 23.13
C LYS A 407 -20.29 13.56 24.46
N MET A 408 -21.05 12.70 25.14
CA MET A 408 -20.68 12.11 26.43
C MET A 408 -19.59 11.03 26.32
N ASP A 409 -19.30 10.53 25.11
CA ASP A 409 -18.19 9.60 24.87
C ASP A 409 -16.82 10.30 25.01
N CYS A 410 -16.78 11.64 24.95
CA CYS A 410 -15.58 12.39 25.27
C CYS A 410 -15.37 12.41 26.80
N ILE A 411 -14.31 11.74 27.26
CA ILE A 411 -13.97 11.67 28.69
C ILE A 411 -13.80 13.04 29.36
N HIS A 412 -13.36 14.06 28.62
CA HIS A 412 -13.19 15.40 29.15
C HIS A 412 -14.54 16.09 29.38
N ILE A 413 -15.44 16.02 28.38
CA ILE A 413 -16.82 16.52 28.51
C ILE A 413 -17.57 15.77 29.61
N LEU A 414 -17.45 14.44 29.65
CA LEU A 414 -18.09 13.61 30.67
C LEU A 414 -17.63 14.02 32.07
N LYS A 415 -16.33 14.21 32.28
CA LYS A 415 -15.77 14.65 33.57
C LYS A 415 -16.33 15.99 34.01
N ASP A 416 -16.45 16.96 33.11
CA ASP A 416 -16.97 18.28 33.45
C ASP A 416 -18.47 18.23 33.75
N GLN A 417 -19.25 17.43 33.00
CA GLN A 417 -20.66 17.18 33.31
C GLN A 417 -20.85 16.48 34.66
N LEU A 418 -20.01 15.49 34.98
CA LEU A 418 -20.05 14.80 36.28
C LEU A 418 -19.76 15.74 37.45
N LYS A 419 -18.82 16.70 37.29
CA LYS A 419 -18.57 17.73 38.32
C LYS A 419 -19.81 18.61 38.53
N ILE A 420 -20.44 19.07 37.45
CA ILE A 420 -21.66 19.90 37.52
C ILE A 420 -22.79 19.12 38.20
N MET A 421 -22.98 17.85 37.84
CA MET A 421 -23.99 16.98 38.47
C MET A 421 -23.70 16.77 39.95
N ALA A 422 -22.44 16.48 40.33
CA ALA A 422 -22.05 16.31 41.72
C ALA A 422 -22.30 17.58 42.54
N GLN A 423 -21.98 18.76 42.00
CA GLN A 423 -22.27 20.05 42.65
C GLN A 423 -23.78 20.25 42.86
N LYS A 424 -24.58 20.02 41.83
CA LYS A 424 -26.05 20.11 41.92
C LYS A 424 -26.64 19.13 42.94
N MET A 425 -26.10 17.91 43.03
CA MET A 425 -26.53 16.93 44.04
C MET A 425 -26.23 17.42 45.46
N VAL A 426 -25.08 18.05 45.68
CA VAL A 426 -24.73 18.65 46.98
C VAL A 426 -25.64 19.83 47.32
N GLU A 427 -25.95 20.70 46.36
CA GLU A 427 -26.88 21.82 46.54
C GLU A 427 -28.30 21.34 46.85
N LEU A 428 -28.77 20.30 46.15
CA LEU A 428 -30.07 19.68 46.41
C LEU A 428 -30.15 19.06 47.82
N ALA A 429 -29.05 18.45 48.29
CA ALA A 429 -29.00 17.87 49.63
C ALA A 429 -28.98 18.94 50.74
N LYS A 430 -28.47 20.14 50.45
CA LYS A 430 -28.45 21.28 51.38
C LYS A 430 -29.78 22.05 51.41
N THR A 431 -30.62 21.88 50.41
CA THR A 431 -31.98 22.44 50.43
C THR A 431 -32.88 21.54 51.29
N THR A 432 -32.84 21.77 52.60
CA THR A 432 -33.89 21.28 53.51
C THR A 432 -35.22 21.83 53.03
N ARG A 433 -36.16 20.95 52.67
CA ARG A 433 -37.58 21.30 52.63
C ARG A 433 -37.98 21.71 54.04
N GLU A 434 -38.38 22.97 54.22
CA GLU A 434 -39.26 23.38 55.32
C GLU A 434 -40.65 22.75 55.15
#